data_AF-A0A0M8NZL7-F1
#
_entry.id   AF-A0A0M8NZL7-F1
#
_cell.length_a   1.000
_cell.length_b   1.000
_cell.length_c   1.000
_cell.angle_alpha   90.00
_cell.angle_beta   90.00
_cell.angle_gamma   90.00
#
_symmetry.space_group_name_H-M   'P 1'
#
loop_
_entity.id
_entity.type
_entity.pdbx_description
1 polymer ?
#
loop_
_entity_poly.entity_id
_entity_poly.type
_entity_poly.pdbx_seq_one_letter_code
_entity_poly.pdbx_strand_id
1 'polypeptide(L)'
;MGYTHYYAIRGWDTPEWQKAWAQLIQDVPNIIKEARIPLSGPTKYEDEVTPVLVDSEKGIDLNGVEDGAHEPFILCKPGEWTFCKTAQKPYDVVVTCILLRIWMLAPKNIDLGSDGLYEDWADARDLYATLWPGEPTDASRALFDDGNDEEAEDETDQVN
;
A
#
# COMPACT_ATOMS: atom_id res chain seq x y z
N MET A 1 -18.50 3.85 4.34
CA MET A 1 -17.53 4.78 3.70
C MET A 1 -16.20 4.04 3.70
N GLY A 2 -15.54 3.92 2.55
CA GLY A 2 -14.39 3.01 2.39
C GLY A 2 -13.08 3.75 2.61
N TYR A 3 -12.17 3.13 3.36
CA TYR A 3 -10.77 3.53 3.50
C TYR A 3 -10.00 2.97 2.29
N THR A 4 -9.41 3.86 1.49
CA THR A 4 -8.87 3.56 0.16
C THR A 4 -7.38 3.89 0.08
N HIS A 5 -6.63 3.05 -0.63
CA HIS A 5 -5.25 3.31 -1.03
C HIS A 5 -5.15 3.39 -2.55
N TYR A 6 -4.46 4.40 -3.05
CA TYR A 6 -4.27 4.69 -4.46
C TYR A 6 -2.81 4.47 -4.82
N TYR A 7 -2.54 3.80 -5.93
CA TYR A 7 -1.17 3.55 -6.34
C TYR A 7 -1.00 3.38 -7.84
N ALA A 8 0.18 3.78 -8.34
CA ALA A 8 0.66 3.51 -9.68
C ALA A 8 2.17 3.30 -9.65
N ILE A 9 2.70 2.45 -10.54
CA ILE A 9 4.14 2.28 -10.71
C ILE A 9 4.60 3.06 -11.94
N ARG A 10 5.43 4.08 -11.72
CA ARG A 10 6.11 4.83 -12.77
C ARG A 10 7.28 4.04 -13.33
N GLY A 11 7.23 3.78 -14.63
CA GLY A 11 8.34 3.18 -15.35
C GLY A 11 8.59 1.73 -14.95
N TRP A 12 7.59 0.85 -15.18
CA TRP A 12 7.71 -0.58 -14.87
C TRP A 12 8.97 -1.22 -15.47
N ASP A 13 9.36 -0.83 -16.68
CA ASP A 13 10.52 -1.43 -17.35
C ASP A 13 11.85 -0.71 -17.02
N THR A 14 11.86 0.21 -16.05
CA THR A 14 13.09 0.88 -15.61
C THR A 14 13.97 -0.05 -14.76
N PRO A 15 15.31 0.03 -14.86
CA PRO A 15 16.21 -0.78 -14.04
C PRO A 15 15.97 -0.61 -12.52
N GLU A 16 15.64 0.61 -12.10
CA GLU A 16 15.35 0.94 -10.71
C GLU A 16 14.13 0.18 -10.20
N TRP A 17 13.00 0.23 -10.94
CA TRP A 17 11.81 -0.53 -10.59
C TRP A 17 12.06 -2.03 -10.66
N GLN A 18 12.71 -2.53 -11.70
CA GLN A 18 12.96 -3.97 -11.85
C GLN A 18 13.77 -4.53 -10.67
N LYS A 19 14.74 -3.77 -10.16
CA LYS A 19 15.48 -4.13 -8.94
C LYS A 19 14.58 -4.14 -7.70
N ALA A 20 13.75 -3.10 -7.53
CA ALA A 20 12.82 -3.01 -6.40
C ALA A 20 11.76 -4.11 -6.44
N TRP A 21 11.21 -4.40 -7.62
CA TRP A 21 10.23 -5.47 -7.85
C TRP A 21 10.78 -6.85 -7.50
N ALA A 22 12.00 -7.16 -7.93
CA ALA A 22 12.66 -8.43 -7.59
C ALA A 22 12.84 -8.60 -6.07
N GLN A 23 13.18 -7.51 -5.35
CA GLN A 23 13.28 -7.53 -3.90
C GLN A 23 11.90 -7.65 -3.24
N LEU A 24 10.90 -6.89 -3.72
CA LEU A 24 9.54 -6.92 -3.20
C LEU A 24 8.91 -8.31 -3.26
N ILE A 25 9.10 -9.03 -4.38
CA ILE A 25 8.61 -10.41 -4.53
C ILE A 25 9.21 -11.35 -3.47
N GLN A 26 10.44 -11.11 -3.01
CA GLN A 26 11.06 -11.87 -1.92
C GLN A 26 10.58 -11.42 -0.53
N ASP A 27 10.21 -10.15 -0.39
CA ASP A 27 9.82 -9.54 0.87
C ASP A 27 8.37 -9.83 1.25
N VAL A 28 7.45 -9.84 0.28
CA VAL A 28 6.00 -10.04 0.51
C VAL A 28 5.68 -11.33 1.29
N PRO A 29 6.29 -12.50 1.00
CA PRO A 29 6.06 -13.70 1.82
C PRO A 29 6.44 -13.53 3.30
N ASN A 30 7.46 -12.70 3.60
CA ASN A 30 7.86 -12.41 4.98
C ASN A 30 6.85 -11.47 5.66
N ILE A 31 6.35 -10.46 4.93
CA ILE A 31 5.25 -9.59 5.39
C ILE A 31 4.03 -10.43 5.76
N ILE A 32 3.56 -11.29 4.84
CA ILE A 32 2.40 -12.15 5.06
C ILE A 32 2.60 -13.05 6.28
N LYS A 33 3.77 -13.67 6.39
CA LYS A 33 4.09 -14.58 7.49
C LYS A 33 4.12 -13.87 8.84
N GLU A 34 4.74 -12.69 8.92
CA GLU A 34 4.90 -11.96 10.17
C GLU A 34 3.59 -11.30 10.62
N ALA A 35 2.77 -10.84 9.66
CA ALA A 35 1.48 -10.22 9.95
C ALA A 35 0.48 -11.19 10.60
N ARG A 36 0.57 -12.50 10.31
CA ARG A 36 -0.30 -13.57 10.84
C ARG A 36 -1.80 -13.30 10.65
N ILE A 37 -2.15 -12.52 9.63
CA ILE A 37 -3.52 -12.24 9.23
C ILE A 37 -3.96 -13.31 8.22
N PRO A 38 -5.16 -13.89 8.36
CA PRO A 38 -5.73 -14.75 7.33
C PRO A 38 -5.95 -13.98 6.02
N LEU A 39 -5.38 -14.50 4.93
CA LEU A 39 -5.46 -13.92 3.60
C LEU A 39 -5.98 -14.93 2.57
N SER A 40 -6.52 -14.41 1.49
CA SER A 40 -6.85 -15.16 0.28
C SER A 40 -6.51 -14.36 -0.97
N GLY A 41 -6.71 -14.91 -2.17
CA GLY A 41 -6.60 -14.18 -3.45
C GLY A 41 -5.56 -14.78 -4.39
N PRO A 42 -5.84 -14.90 -5.70
CA PRO A 42 -7.06 -14.49 -6.40
C PRO A 42 -8.22 -15.45 -6.15
N THR A 43 -9.44 -14.91 -6.01
CA THR A 43 -10.67 -15.71 -5.85
C THR A 43 -11.60 -15.51 -7.04
N LYS A 44 -12.33 -16.55 -7.44
CA LYS A 44 -13.36 -16.44 -8.50
C LYS A 44 -14.74 -16.12 -7.92
N TYR A 45 -14.99 -16.60 -6.71
CA TYR A 45 -16.24 -16.43 -5.97
C TYR A 45 -15.93 -15.91 -4.57
N GLU A 46 -16.87 -15.17 -3.97
CA GLU A 46 -16.67 -14.49 -2.68
C GLU A 46 -16.49 -15.45 -1.49
N ASP A 47 -16.98 -16.68 -1.60
CA ASP A 47 -16.92 -17.73 -0.57
C ASP A 47 -15.70 -18.66 -0.70
N GLU A 48 -14.81 -18.39 -1.67
CA GLU A 48 -13.62 -19.19 -1.91
C GLU A 48 -12.42 -18.67 -1.10
N VAL A 49 -11.68 -19.56 -0.44
CA VAL A 49 -10.37 -19.26 0.14
C VAL A 49 -9.29 -19.95 -0.69
N THR A 50 -8.61 -19.17 -1.53
CA THR A 50 -7.44 -19.57 -2.32
C THR A 50 -6.12 -19.06 -1.69
N PRO A 51 -4.97 -19.68 -1.99
CA PRO A 51 -3.67 -19.16 -1.57
C PRO A 51 -3.33 -17.84 -2.26
N VAL A 52 -2.75 -16.90 -1.49
CA VAL A 52 -2.22 -15.61 -1.98
C VAL A 52 -1.29 -15.80 -3.20
N LEU A 53 -1.48 -15.00 -4.24
CA LEU A 53 -0.57 -14.94 -5.38
C LEU A 53 0.57 -13.95 -5.11
N VAL A 54 1.80 -14.47 -5.15
CA VAL A 54 3.03 -13.67 -5.21
C VAL A 54 3.93 -14.28 -6.27
N ASP A 55 4.02 -13.63 -7.43
CA ASP A 55 4.71 -14.16 -8.59
C ASP A 55 5.37 -13.03 -9.38
N SER A 56 6.61 -13.23 -9.83
CA SER A 56 7.38 -12.18 -10.51
C SER A 56 6.81 -11.79 -11.87
N GLU A 57 6.07 -12.68 -12.52
CA GLU A 57 5.44 -12.44 -13.83
C GLU A 57 3.97 -12.02 -13.70
N LYS A 58 3.21 -12.67 -12.80
CA LYS A 58 1.77 -12.42 -12.64
C LYS A 58 1.44 -11.29 -11.66
N GLY A 59 2.35 -10.94 -10.75
CA GLY A 59 2.15 -9.89 -9.77
C GLY A 59 1.81 -10.40 -8.37
N ILE A 60 1.22 -9.51 -7.58
CA ILE A 60 0.70 -9.77 -6.25
C ILE A 60 -0.82 -9.62 -6.30
N ASP A 61 -1.55 -10.60 -5.79
CA ASP A 61 -3.01 -10.56 -5.66
C ASP A 61 -3.38 -11.17 -4.30
N LEU A 62 -3.97 -10.34 -3.42
CA LEU A 62 -4.41 -10.75 -2.09
C LEU A 62 -5.63 -9.96 -1.63
N ASN A 63 -6.38 -10.54 -0.69
CA ASN A 63 -7.52 -9.95 0.00
C ASN A 63 -7.61 -10.57 1.41
N GLY A 64 -8.50 -10.06 2.25
CA GLY A 64 -8.91 -10.75 3.47
C GLY A 64 -9.74 -12.01 3.17
N VAL A 65 -10.09 -12.74 4.22
CA VAL A 65 -11.00 -13.90 4.16
C VAL A 65 -12.36 -13.53 4.74
N GLU A 66 -13.45 -14.09 4.20
CA GLU A 66 -14.82 -13.94 4.74
C GLU A 66 -15.16 -12.47 5.08
N ASP A 67 -15.65 -12.21 6.29
CA ASP A 67 -15.97 -10.87 6.80
C ASP A 67 -14.75 -9.93 6.88
N GLY A 68 -13.54 -10.47 6.81
CA GLY A 68 -12.28 -9.73 6.72
C GLY A 68 -11.92 -9.27 5.29
N ALA A 69 -12.61 -9.72 4.25
CA ALA A 69 -12.37 -9.33 2.86
C ALA A 69 -13.12 -8.04 2.47
N HIS A 70 -12.57 -7.23 1.55
CA HIS A 70 -13.32 -6.10 0.97
C HIS A 70 -13.13 -5.98 -0.55
N GLU A 71 -12.02 -5.39 -1.01
CA GLU A 71 -11.59 -5.40 -2.41
C GLU A 71 -10.20 -6.03 -2.51
N PRO A 72 -9.90 -6.84 -3.54
CA PRO A 72 -8.57 -7.42 -3.69
C PRO A 72 -7.53 -6.32 -3.94
N PHE A 73 -6.39 -6.42 -3.27
CA PHE A 73 -5.18 -5.68 -3.59
C PHE A 73 -4.47 -6.38 -4.74
N ILE A 74 -4.29 -5.68 -5.86
CA ILE A 74 -3.65 -6.21 -7.07
C ILE A 74 -2.52 -5.28 -7.47
N LEU A 75 -1.30 -5.82 -7.56
CA LEU A 75 -0.13 -5.14 -8.11
C LEU A 75 0.50 -5.99 -9.20
N CYS A 76 0.30 -5.61 -10.46
CA CYS A 76 0.80 -6.34 -11.62
C CYS A 76 1.17 -5.38 -12.76
N LYS A 77 1.76 -5.92 -13.83
CA LYS A 77 2.02 -5.18 -15.06
C LYS A 77 0.73 -5.10 -15.89
N PRO A 78 0.38 -3.95 -16.50
CA PRO A 78 1.06 -2.66 -16.39
C PRO A 78 0.71 -1.99 -15.04
N GLY A 79 1.70 -1.35 -14.41
CA GLY A 79 1.51 -0.64 -13.14
C GLY A 79 0.75 0.68 -13.27
N GLU A 80 -0.39 0.63 -13.96
CA GLU A 80 -1.28 1.75 -14.18
C GLU A 80 -1.92 2.23 -12.87
N TRP A 81 -2.44 3.46 -12.90
CA TRP A 81 -3.14 4.03 -11.75
C TRP A 81 -4.35 3.19 -11.36
N THR A 82 -4.34 2.73 -10.11
CA THR A 82 -5.39 1.89 -9.53
C THR A 82 -5.60 2.24 -8.06
N PHE A 83 -6.56 1.57 -7.42
CA PHE A 83 -6.84 1.71 -6.00
C PHE A 83 -7.36 0.40 -5.40
N CYS A 84 -7.30 0.29 -4.08
CA CYS A 84 -7.89 -0.81 -3.32
C CYS A 84 -8.59 -0.25 -2.08
N LYS A 85 -9.89 -0.50 -1.93
CA LYS A 85 -10.60 -0.20 -0.69
C LYS A 85 -10.48 -1.38 0.25
N THR A 86 -9.88 -1.13 1.41
CA THR A 86 -9.74 -2.16 2.44
C THR A 86 -10.79 -2.00 3.54
N ALA A 87 -11.40 -0.82 3.66
CA ALA A 87 -12.30 -0.47 4.75
C ALA A 87 -11.70 -0.73 6.15
N GLN A 88 -10.37 -0.59 6.28
CA GLN A 88 -9.60 -0.88 7.50
C GLN A 88 -9.83 -2.30 8.04
N LYS A 89 -10.21 -3.24 7.16
CA LYS A 89 -10.31 -4.65 7.53
C LYS A 89 -8.93 -5.23 7.82
N PRO A 90 -8.82 -6.37 8.55
CA PRO A 90 -7.54 -6.84 9.06
C PRO A 90 -6.41 -6.94 8.02
N TYR A 91 -6.71 -7.35 6.78
CA TYR A 91 -5.70 -7.46 5.71
C TYR A 91 -5.11 -6.11 5.25
N ASP A 92 -5.70 -4.98 5.63
CA ASP A 92 -5.19 -3.64 5.36
C ASP A 92 -3.75 -3.46 5.85
N VAL A 93 -3.39 -4.04 7.00
CA VAL A 93 -2.02 -3.99 7.53
C VAL A 93 -1.02 -4.61 6.56
N VAL A 94 -1.41 -5.68 5.85
CA VAL A 94 -0.56 -6.32 4.83
C VAL A 94 -0.46 -5.44 3.60
N VAL A 95 -1.58 -4.89 3.13
CA VAL A 95 -1.63 -3.99 1.97
C VAL A 95 -0.75 -2.76 2.19
N THR A 96 -0.96 -2.06 3.29
CA THR A 96 -0.22 -0.84 3.66
C THR A 96 1.26 -1.13 3.91
N CYS A 97 1.62 -2.26 4.53
CA CYS A 97 3.02 -2.65 4.69
C CYS A 97 3.70 -2.96 3.33
N ILE A 98 2.98 -3.56 2.37
CA ILE A 98 3.50 -3.76 0.99
C ILE A 98 3.72 -2.41 0.30
N LEU A 99 2.75 -1.51 0.36
CA LEU A 99 2.86 -0.16 -0.22
C LEU A 99 4.01 0.64 0.41
N LEU A 100 4.16 0.58 1.73
CA LEU A 100 5.29 1.17 2.45
C LEU A 100 6.61 0.56 1.98
N ARG A 101 6.68 -0.78 1.82
CA ARG A 101 7.88 -1.44 1.33
C ARG A 101 8.25 -1.01 -0.08
N ILE A 102 7.28 -0.83 -0.96
CA ILE A 102 7.50 -0.30 -2.31
C ILE A 102 8.11 1.10 -2.24
N TRP A 103 7.51 1.99 -1.43
CA TRP A 103 8.01 3.36 -1.28
C TRP A 103 9.44 3.39 -0.72
N MET A 104 9.76 2.54 0.25
CA MET A 104 11.11 2.44 0.81
C MET A 104 12.14 1.93 -0.20
N LEU A 105 11.75 1.03 -1.12
CA LEU A 105 12.64 0.47 -2.14
C LEU A 105 12.85 1.40 -3.34
N ALA A 106 11.80 2.09 -3.79
CA ALA A 106 11.83 2.93 -4.98
C ALA A 106 10.83 4.10 -4.92
N PRO A 107 11.08 5.12 -4.06
CA PRO A 107 10.12 6.20 -3.81
C PRO A 107 9.86 7.08 -5.04
N LYS A 108 10.73 7.05 -6.05
CA LYS A 108 10.57 7.79 -7.32
C LYS A 108 9.76 7.03 -8.37
N ASN A 109 9.53 5.73 -8.16
CA ASN A 109 8.86 4.83 -9.09
C ASN A 109 7.43 4.49 -8.65
N ILE A 110 6.95 5.03 -7.54
CA ILE A 110 5.58 4.84 -7.07
C ILE A 110 4.89 6.20 -6.94
N ASP A 111 3.69 6.29 -7.49
CA ASP A 111 2.70 7.25 -7.04
C ASP A 111 1.86 6.56 -5.98
N LEU A 112 1.76 7.14 -4.79
CA LEU A 112 1.07 6.55 -3.65
C LEU A 112 0.22 7.62 -2.97
N GLY A 113 -1.02 7.28 -2.66
CA GLY A 113 -1.93 8.08 -1.84
C GLY A 113 -2.83 7.19 -0.99
N SER A 114 -3.41 7.76 0.06
CA SER A 114 -4.32 7.07 0.97
C SER A 114 -5.38 8.04 1.50
N ASP A 115 -6.56 7.54 1.80
CA ASP A 115 -7.56 8.28 2.59
C ASP A 115 -7.14 8.41 4.08
N GLY A 116 -6.12 7.64 4.50
CA GLY A 116 -5.59 7.62 5.86
C GLY A 116 -4.46 8.58 6.13
N LEU A 117 -4.26 8.88 7.42
CA LEU A 117 -3.17 9.66 7.95
C LEU A 117 -1.99 8.77 8.35
N TYR A 118 -0.88 9.40 8.73
CA TYR A 118 0.30 8.70 9.22
C TYR A 118 -0.06 7.75 10.37
N GLU A 119 -0.92 8.16 11.30
CA GLU A 119 -1.31 7.36 12.45
C GLU A 119 -2.10 6.10 12.07
N ASP A 120 -2.88 6.13 10.99
CA ASP A 120 -3.64 4.97 10.51
C ASP A 120 -2.74 3.85 9.98
N TRP A 121 -1.49 4.17 9.61
CA TRP A 121 -0.48 3.22 9.15
C TRP A 121 0.44 2.71 10.27
N ALA A 122 0.10 2.94 11.54
CA ALA A 122 0.93 2.54 12.68
C ALA A 122 1.24 1.03 12.70
N ASP A 123 0.22 0.18 12.59
CA ASP A 123 0.40 -1.28 12.63
C ASP A 123 1.29 -1.78 11.47
N ALA A 124 1.15 -1.18 10.29
CA ALA A 124 1.99 -1.49 9.14
C ALA A 124 3.43 -1.05 9.33
N ARG A 125 3.67 0.09 9.97
CA ARG A 125 5.02 0.54 10.34
C ARG A 125 5.65 -0.35 11.41
N ASP A 126 4.89 -0.79 12.40
CA ASP A 126 5.38 -1.69 13.45
C ASP A 126 5.75 -3.07 12.86
N LEU A 127 4.91 -3.58 11.96
CA LEU A 127 5.20 -4.78 11.16
C LEU A 127 6.47 -4.59 10.33
N TYR A 128 6.59 -3.45 9.63
CA TYR A 128 7.77 -3.12 8.85
C TYR A 128 9.04 -3.07 9.71
N ALA A 129 9.00 -2.39 10.86
CA ALA A 129 10.14 -2.24 11.76
C ALA A 129 10.60 -3.59 12.34
N THR A 130 9.68 -4.54 12.49
CA THR A 130 10.00 -5.92 12.90
C THR A 130 10.82 -6.65 11.83
N LEU A 131 10.49 -6.44 10.55
CA LEU A 131 11.14 -7.10 9.42
C LEU A 131 12.45 -6.42 9.00
N TRP A 132 12.52 -5.10 9.09
CA TRP A 132 13.67 -4.28 8.68
C TRP A 132 14.06 -3.26 9.76
N PRO A 133 14.58 -3.69 10.93
CA PRO A 133 14.90 -2.81 12.05
C PRO A 133 16.00 -1.78 11.75
N GLY A 134 16.75 -1.95 10.66
CA GLY A 134 17.79 -1.02 10.20
C GLY A 134 17.30 0.03 9.19
N GLU A 135 16.02 -0.01 8.81
CA GLU A 135 15.42 0.87 7.80
C GLU A 135 14.30 1.70 8.43
N PRO A 136 14.62 2.82 9.11
CA PRO A 136 13.60 3.64 9.77
C PRO A 136 12.62 4.22 8.74
N THR A 137 11.34 4.24 9.11
CA THR A 137 10.24 4.67 8.24
C THR A 137 9.88 6.15 8.40
N ASP A 138 10.66 6.94 9.14
CA ASP A 138 10.39 8.38 9.37
C ASP A 138 10.27 9.17 8.07
N ALA A 139 11.02 8.78 7.04
CA ALA A 139 10.96 9.40 5.73
C ALA A 139 9.59 9.22 5.06
N SER A 140 8.84 8.16 5.41
CA SER A 140 7.51 7.89 4.86
C SER A 140 6.44 8.87 5.36
N ARG A 141 6.76 9.74 6.35
CA ARG A 141 5.89 10.88 6.71
C ARG A 141 5.55 11.76 5.52
N ALA A 142 6.47 11.87 4.55
CA ALA A 142 6.25 12.61 3.31
C ALA A 142 5.08 12.08 2.46
N LEU A 143 4.63 10.83 2.67
CA LEU A 143 3.43 10.27 2.00
C LEU A 143 2.13 10.92 2.47
N PHE A 144 2.15 11.55 3.64
CA PHE A 144 0.95 12.07 4.32
C PHE A 144 0.98 13.60 4.44
N ASP A 145 2.01 14.25 3.89
CA ASP A 145 2.25 15.70 4.04
C ASP A 145 1.73 16.51 2.84
N ASP A 146 0.95 15.90 1.95
CA ASP A 146 0.29 16.59 0.84
C ASP A 146 -0.94 17.35 1.35
N GLY A 147 -0.72 18.60 1.78
CA GLY A 147 -1.74 19.65 1.78
C GLY A 147 -2.20 20.17 3.15
N ASN A 148 -1.32 20.81 3.91
CA ASN A 148 -1.75 22.08 4.53
C ASN A 148 -1.88 23.09 3.37
N ASP A 149 -2.98 23.01 2.62
CA ASP A 149 -3.50 24.19 1.98
C ASP A 149 -3.74 25.16 3.13
N GLU A 150 -2.86 26.17 3.24
CA GLU A 150 -3.22 27.40 3.91
C GLU A 150 -4.61 27.76 3.36
N GLU A 151 -5.66 27.60 4.18
CA GLU A 151 -6.89 28.33 3.97
C GLU A 151 -6.42 29.77 3.82
N ALA A 152 -6.40 30.26 2.58
CA ALA A 152 -6.24 31.66 2.33
C ALA A 152 -7.40 32.32 3.07
N GLU A 153 -7.11 32.83 4.26
CA GLU A 153 -7.95 33.80 4.93
C GLU A 153 -8.14 34.90 3.89
N ASP A 154 -9.32 34.92 3.25
CA ASP A 154 -9.77 36.03 2.45
C ASP A 154 -9.88 37.22 3.43
N GLU A 155 -8.76 37.91 3.63
CA GLU A 155 -8.71 39.29 4.11
C GLU A 155 -9.46 40.13 3.07
N THR A 156 -10.79 40.16 3.21
CA THR A 156 -11.61 41.21 2.63
C THR A 156 -11.48 42.46 3.49
N ASP A 157 -10.29 43.06 3.42
CA ASP A 157 -10.05 44.40 3.89
C ASP A 157 -10.56 45.40 2.82
N GLN A 158 -11.62 46.12 3.20
CA GLN A 158 -12.01 47.46 2.75
C GLN A 158 -12.52 47.67 1.31
N VAL A 159 -13.80 48.04 1.23
CA VAL A 159 -14.18 49.17 0.39
C VAL A 159 -15.16 50.07 1.18
N ASN A 160 -14.82 51.36 1.21
CA ASN A 160 -15.50 52.50 1.84
C ASN A 160 -17.02 52.58 1.62
#